data_AF-A0A2V8D8A4-F1
#
_entry.id   AF-A0A2V8D8A4-F1
#
_cell.length_a   1.000
_cell.length_b   1.000
_cell.length_c   1.000
_cell.angle_alpha   90.00
_cell.angle_beta   90.00
_cell.angle_gamma   90.00
#
_symmetry.space_group_name_H-M   'P 1'
#
loop_
_entity.id
_entity.type
_entity.pdbx_description
1 polymer ?
#
loop_
_entity_poly.entity_id
_entity_poly.type
_entity_poly.pdbx_seq_one_letter_code
_entity_poly.pdbx_strand_id
1 'polypeptide(L)' 'LWGLDYLRRAGVAPDERMAEAIDLVRKKRDEHGRWPLENPHPGPVHFEMEGGAGEPSRWNTLRALRVLRWANAF' A
#
# COMPACT_ATOMS: atom_id res chain seq x y z
N LEU A 1 4.25 -3.01 1.50
CA LEU A 1 3.93 -1.95 0.50
C LEU A 1 5.15 -1.20 -0.02
N TRP A 2 6.08 -0.74 0.84
CA TRP A 2 7.23 0.07 0.41
C TRP A 2 8.12 -0.62 -0.65
N GLY A 3 8.42 -1.92 -0.51
CA GLY A 3 9.23 -2.67 -1.49
C GLY A 3 8.63 -2.70 -2.91
N LEU A 4 7.33 -2.98 -3.04
CA LEU A 4 6.66 -2.95 -4.36
C LEU A 4 6.64 -1.55 -4.98
N ASP A 5 6.39 -0.50 -4.17
CA ASP A 5 6.43 0.88 -4.66
C ASP A 5 7.84 1.31 -5.05
N TYR A 6 8.87 0.79 -4.38
CA TYR A 6 10.27 0.97 -4.78
C TYR A 6 10.56 0.31 -6.13
N LEU A 7 10.21 -0.95 -6.32
CA LEU A 7 10.43 -1.68 -7.60
C LEU A 7 9.72 -0.99 -8.76
N ARG A 8 8.47 -0.56 -8.55
CA ARG A 8 7.73 0.28 -9.49
C ARG A 8 8.48 1.56 -9.83
N ARG A 9 8.99 2.28 -8.82
CA ARG A 9 9.72 3.54 -9.02
C ARG A 9 11.07 3.33 -9.71
N ALA A 10 11.70 2.18 -9.50
CA ALA A 10 12.93 1.76 -10.17
C ALA A 10 12.71 1.30 -11.63
N GLY A 11 11.47 1.27 -12.12
CA GLY A 11 11.16 0.87 -13.50
C GLY A 11 11.31 -0.62 -13.75
N VAL A 12 11.34 -1.44 -12.70
CA VAL A 12 11.38 -2.89 -12.83
C VAL A 12 10.07 -3.35 -13.47
N ALA A 13 10.15 -4.25 -14.45
CA ALA A 13 8.98 -4.90 -15.00
C ALA A 13 8.41 -5.85 -13.93
N PRO A 14 7.10 -5.81 -13.64
CA PRO A 14 6.48 -6.79 -12.77
C PRO A 14 6.82 -8.22 -13.23
N ASP A 15 7.17 -9.12 -12.30
CA ASP A 15 7.40 -10.55 -12.59
C ASP A 15 6.69 -11.47 -11.57
N GLU A 16 6.66 -12.79 -11.87
CA GLU A 16 5.92 -13.80 -11.09
C GLU A 16 6.30 -13.86 -9.61
N ARG A 17 7.52 -13.47 -9.24
CA ARG A 17 7.99 -13.48 -7.84
C ARG A 17 7.27 -12.44 -6.99
N MET A 18 6.64 -11.46 -7.63
CA MET A 18 5.87 -10.41 -6.96
C MET A 18 4.39 -10.77 -6.79
N ALA A 19 3.92 -11.87 -7.39
CA ALA A 19 2.51 -12.25 -7.43
C ALA A 19 1.90 -12.37 -6.01
N GLU A 20 2.58 -13.11 -5.13
CA GLU A 20 2.13 -13.28 -3.74
C GLU A 20 1.99 -11.93 -3.00
N ALA A 21 2.97 -11.05 -3.18
CA ALA A 21 2.96 -9.74 -2.54
C ALA A 21 1.85 -8.84 -3.11
N ILE A 22 1.60 -8.90 -4.42
CA ILE A 22 0.51 -8.17 -5.08
C ILE A 22 -0.85 -8.69 -4.58
N ASP A 23 -1.01 -10.00 -4.45
CA ASP A 23 -2.25 -10.61 -3.93
C ASP A 23 -2.51 -10.20 -2.49
N LEU A 24 -1.47 -10.15 -1.65
CA LEU A 24 -1.60 -9.63 -0.29
C LEU A 24 -2.09 -8.18 -0.30
N VAL A 25 -1.57 -7.34 -1.20
CA VAL A 25 -2.06 -5.96 -1.36
C VAL A 25 -3.53 -5.96 -1.77
N ARG A 26 -3.95 -6.80 -2.74
CA ARG A 26 -5.35 -6.88 -3.17
C ARG A 26 -6.30 -7.27 -2.03
N LYS A 27 -5.92 -8.26 -1.22
CA LYS A 27 -6.71 -8.79 -0.10
C LYS A 27 -6.91 -7.80 1.04
N LYS A 28 -5.96 -6.89 1.25
CA LYS A 28 -6.03 -5.86 2.31
C LYS A 28 -6.88 -4.63 1.96
N ARG A 29 -7.53 -4.64 0.80
CA ARG A 29 -8.40 -3.54 0.35
C ARG A 29 -9.73 -3.61 1.09
N ASP A 30 -10.17 -2.48 1.64
CA ASP A 30 -11.49 -2.37 2.25
C ASP A 30 -12.62 -2.33 1.20
N GLU A 31 -13.87 -2.33 1.67
CA GLU A 31 -15.08 -2.25 0.84
C GLU A 31 -15.18 -0.96 0.00
N HIS A 32 -14.46 0.08 0.40
CA HIS A 32 -14.41 1.38 -0.27
C HIS A 32 -13.19 1.52 -1.21
N GLY A 33 -12.40 0.46 -1.38
CA GLY A 33 -11.24 0.48 -2.26
C GLY A 33 -9.98 1.13 -1.67
N ARG A 34 -9.91 1.28 -0.34
CA ARG A 34 -8.80 1.91 0.40
C ARG A 34 -8.05 0.89 1.26
N TRP A 35 -6.91 1.30 1.81
CA TRP A 35 -6.07 0.45 2.65
C TRP A 35 -6.02 0.99 4.08
N PRO A 36 -6.55 0.27 5.06
CA PRO A 36 -6.50 0.65 6.46
C PRO A 36 -5.07 0.81 7.00
N LEU A 37 -4.91 1.67 8.00
CA LEU A 37 -3.69 1.77 8.81
C LEU A 37 -3.70 0.66 9.86
N GLU A 38 -2.79 -0.32 9.76
CA GLU A 38 -2.78 -1.45 10.70
C GLU A 38 -2.05 -1.10 12.01
N ASN A 39 -0.83 -0.59 11.92
CA ASN A 39 0.05 -0.38 13.06
C ASN A 39 0.56 1.07 13.09
N PRO A 40 -0.25 2.04 13.55
CA PRO A 40 0.25 3.38 13.86
C PRO A 40 1.34 3.28 14.93
N HIS A 41 2.41 4.06 14.78
CA HIS A 41 3.48 4.10 15.78
C HIS A 41 2.97 4.81 17.05
N PRO A 42 3.11 4.20 18.24
CA PRO A 42 2.69 4.82 19.49
C PRO A 42 3.67 5.92 19.90
N GLY A 43 3.15 6.96 20.56
CA GLY A 43 3.95 8.04 21.14
C GLY A 43 3.52 9.43 20.68
N PRO A 44 4.06 10.49 21.32
CA PRO A 44 3.74 11.86 20.96
C PRO A 44 4.25 12.20 19.56
N VAL A 45 3.39 12.80 18.75
CA VAL A 45 3.72 13.33 17.42
C VAL A 45 3.45 14.84 17.40
N HIS A 46 4.22 15.58 16.60
CA HIS A 46 3.97 17.02 16.41
C HIS A 46 2.68 17.28 15.60
N PHE A 47 2.35 16.37 14.67
CA PHE A 47 1.15 16.43 13.83
C PHE A 47 0.65 15.03 13.51
N GLU A 48 -0.66 14.81 13.67
CA GLU A 48 -1.31 13.59 13.19
C GLU A 48 -1.55 13.70 11.68
N MET A 49 -0.78 12.96 10.89
CA MET A 49 -0.89 12.97 9.43
C MET A 49 -1.83 11.89 8.88
N GLU A 50 -2.03 10.82 9.64
CA GLU A 50 -2.85 9.66 9.29
C GLU A 50 -3.96 9.50 10.32
N GLY A 51 -5.01 8.78 9.95
CA GLY A 51 -6.08 8.40 10.86
C GLY A 51 -5.65 7.37 11.91
N GLY A 52 -6.61 6.96 12.74
CA GLY A 52 -6.42 5.91 13.74
C GLY A 52 -6.15 4.52 13.13
N ALA A 53 -5.80 3.56 13.98
CA ALA A 53 -5.71 2.16 13.57
C ALA A 53 -7.07 1.69 13.00
N GLY A 54 -7.04 1.01 11.86
CA GLY A 54 -8.23 0.59 11.12
C GLY A 54 -8.82 1.65 10.21
N GLU A 55 -8.45 2.93 10.35
CA GLU A 55 -8.92 3.96 9.43
C GLU A 55 -8.16 3.92 8.10
N PRO A 56 -8.79 4.33 6.99
CA PRO A 56 -8.12 4.38 5.69
C PRO A 56 -6.86 5.25 5.73
N SER A 57 -5.70 4.63 5.47
CA SER A 57 -4.43 5.35 5.39
C SER A 57 -4.30 6.06 4.06
N ARG A 58 -3.96 7.36 4.09
CA ARG A 58 -3.78 8.18 2.87
C ARG A 58 -2.59 7.67 2.08
N TRP A 59 -1.46 7.45 2.75
CA TRP A 59 -0.23 6.98 2.11
C TRP A 59 -0.31 5.53 1.64
N ASN A 60 -0.88 4.62 2.43
CA ASN A 60 -1.01 3.22 2.00
C ASN A 60 -1.96 3.12 0.81
N THR A 61 -3.08 3.84 0.83
CA THR A 61 -4.03 3.86 -0.29
C THR A 61 -3.36 4.37 -1.56
N LEU A 62 -2.62 5.49 -1.49
CA LEU A 62 -1.91 6.03 -2.65
C LEU A 62 -0.89 5.04 -3.21
N ARG A 63 -0.07 4.43 -2.35
CA ARG A 63 0.97 3.47 -2.77
C ARG A 63 0.35 2.19 -3.34
N ALA A 64 -0.66 1.63 -2.68
CA ALA A 64 -1.35 0.44 -3.15
C ALA A 64 -2.00 0.66 -4.53
N LEU A 65 -2.68 1.79 -4.74
CA LEU A 65 -3.25 2.12 -6.05
C LEU A 65 -2.18 2.25 -7.15
N ARG A 66 -1.02 2.83 -6.84
CA ARG A 66 0.11 2.92 -7.78
C ARG A 66 0.67 1.54 -8.12
N VAL A 67 0.89 0.70 -7.10
CA VAL A 67 1.40 -0.67 -7.26
C VAL A 67 0.43 -1.52 -8.06
N LEU A 68 -0.87 -1.50 -7.76
CA LEU A 68 -1.86 -2.31 -8.47
C LEU A 68 -2.05 -1.88 -9.92
N ARG A 69 -1.99 -0.57 -10.24
CA ARG A 69 -2.01 -0.10 -11.63
C ARG A 69 -0.78 -0.55 -12.40
N TRP A 70 0.40 -0.45 -11.79
CA TRP A 70 1.65 -0.92 -12.40
C TRP A 70 1.65 -2.44 -12.61
N ALA A 71 1.15 -3.20 -11.64
CA ALA A 71 1.00 -4.65 -11.76
C ALA A 71 -0.12 -5.08 -12.71
N ASN A 72 -1.11 -4.23 -13.03
CA ASN A 72 -2.12 -4.56 -14.05
C ASN A 72 -1.62 -4.35 -15.49
N ALA A 73 -0.37 -3.93 -15.68
CA ALA A 73 0.30 -3.96 -16.98
C ALA A 73 0.83 -5.35 -17.36
N PHE A 74 0.60 -6.35 -16.49
CA PHE A 74 0.73 -7.77 -16.77
C PHE A 74 -0.36 -8.28 -17.72
#